data_AF-A0A9Q0DV30-F1
#
_entry.id   AF-A0A9Q0DV30-F1
#
_cell.length_a   1.000
_cell.length_b   1.000
_cell.length_c   1.000
_cell.angle_alpha   90.00
_cell.angle_beta   90.00
_cell.angle_gamma   90.00
#
_symmetry.space_group_name_H-M   'P 1'
#
loop_
_entity.id
_entity.type
_entity.pdbx_description
1 polymer ?
#
loop_
_entity_poly.entity_id
_entity_poly.type
_entity_poly.pdbx_seq_one_letter_code
_entity_poly.pdbx_strand_id
1 'polypeptide(L)'
;MEAELECFHQKNTKLELCGADLKMKLAATDKERNRETQRVKQCKATVDRFQADLNRCTTLLQDPKQLKKAVREMCDKHTERGQVEIAGLEPDIHREYARQRDHLEKMVLSLKTQLARDSELQRQKFTKLMKENVSLIQEINELRQELRTARSQLHDHQIQTDIATRTKHHRRSPAATGSRSAEGSSRVTRLNGEEEEVDRMVQLQRAQIQQLKPELQGQGSAFRPPSTATSSSTRLPALHT
;
A
#
# COMPACT_ATOMS: atom_id res chain seq x y z
N MET A 1 78.39 3.64 -35.74
CA MET A 1 78.72 2.20 -35.76
C MET A 1 78.20 1.44 -34.55
N GLU A 2 78.72 1.61 -33.32
CA GLU A 2 78.24 0.82 -32.16
C GLU A 2 76.76 1.07 -31.82
N ALA A 3 76.32 2.32 -31.76
CA ALA A 3 74.91 2.66 -31.52
C ALA A 3 73.95 2.17 -32.62
N GLU A 4 74.44 2.06 -33.86
CA GLU A 4 73.65 1.52 -34.98
C GLU A 4 73.53 0.00 -34.88
N LEU A 5 74.62 -0.68 -34.53
CA LEU A 5 74.63 -2.12 -34.24
C LEU A 5 73.70 -2.47 -33.08
N GLU A 6 73.73 -1.69 -32.01
CA GLU A 6 72.83 -1.88 -30.87
C GLU A 6 71.35 -1.67 -31.27
N CYS A 7 71.08 -0.65 -32.09
CA CYS A 7 69.75 -0.42 -32.66
C CYS A 7 69.28 -1.59 -33.56
N PHE A 8 70.19 -2.17 -34.35
CA PHE A 8 69.88 -3.37 -35.15
C PHE A 8 69.61 -4.59 -34.28
N HIS A 9 70.40 -4.82 -33.23
CA HIS A 9 70.14 -5.90 -32.27
C HIS A 9 68.79 -5.74 -31.57
N GLN A 10 68.46 -4.52 -31.11
CA GLN A 10 67.15 -4.23 -30.50
C GLN A 10 65.98 -4.41 -31.47
N LYS A 11 66.16 -4.06 -32.76
CA LYS A 11 65.14 -4.31 -33.79
C LYS A 11 65.00 -5.80 -34.07
N ASN A 12 66.10 -6.54 -34.13
CA ASN A 12 66.08 -7.96 -34.39
C ASN A 12 65.40 -8.73 -33.24
N THR A 13 65.73 -8.43 -31.98
CA THR A 13 65.06 -9.04 -30.82
C THR A 13 63.57 -8.70 -30.78
N LYS A 14 63.17 -7.46 -31.12
CA LYS A 14 61.75 -7.10 -31.25
C LYS A 14 61.05 -7.89 -32.35
N LEU A 15 61.69 -8.10 -33.49
CA LEU A 15 61.14 -8.90 -34.58
C LEU A 15 61.05 -10.39 -34.22
N GLU A 16 62.04 -10.93 -33.50
CA GLU A 16 62.02 -12.30 -32.99
C GLU A 16 60.88 -12.52 -31.99
N LEU A 17 60.71 -11.59 -31.04
CA LEU A 17 59.59 -11.61 -30.09
C LEU A 17 58.25 -11.49 -30.81
N CYS A 18 58.11 -10.56 -31.76
CA CYS A 18 56.90 -10.42 -32.56
C CYS A 18 56.60 -11.69 -33.38
N GLY A 19 57.65 -12.31 -33.94
CA GLY A 19 57.55 -13.59 -34.64
C GLY A 19 57.12 -14.74 -33.74
N ALA A 20 57.61 -14.78 -32.50
CA ALA A 20 57.18 -15.76 -31.50
C ALA A 20 55.72 -15.53 -31.07
N ASP A 21 55.33 -14.28 -30.79
CA ASP A 21 53.98 -13.90 -30.41
C ASP A 21 52.96 -14.25 -31.51
N LEU A 22 53.29 -13.97 -32.77
CA LEU A 22 52.43 -14.31 -33.92
C LEU A 22 52.29 -15.83 -34.07
N LYS A 23 53.36 -16.60 -33.86
CA LYS A 23 53.30 -18.07 -33.87
C LYS A 23 52.42 -18.61 -32.73
N MET A 24 52.53 -18.05 -31.53
CA MET A 24 51.68 -18.44 -30.40
C MET A 24 50.21 -18.11 -30.65
N LYS A 25 49.91 -16.92 -31.19
CA LYS A 25 48.55 -16.54 -31.58
C LYS A 25 47.98 -17.46 -32.64
N LEU A 26 48.75 -17.78 -33.67
CA LEU A 26 48.35 -18.72 -34.73
C LEU A 26 48.05 -20.11 -34.15
N ALA A 27 48.91 -20.64 -33.26
CA ALA A 27 48.68 -21.92 -32.61
C ALA A 27 47.41 -21.92 -31.73
N ALA A 28 47.13 -20.81 -31.04
CA ALA A 28 45.94 -20.65 -30.23
C ALA A 28 44.66 -20.62 -31.08
N THR A 29 44.65 -19.84 -32.16
CA THR A 29 43.51 -19.75 -33.09
C THR A 29 43.28 -21.06 -33.83
N ASP A 30 44.33 -21.77 -34.22
CA ASP A 30 44.21 -23.10 -34.82
C ASP A 30 43.61 -24.13 -33.87
N LYS A 31 43.97 -24.06 -32.59
CA LYS A 31 43.38 -24.93 -31.56
C LYS A 31 41.91 -24.65 -31.37
N GLU A 32 41.51 -23.38 -31.36
CA GLU A 32 40.11 -22.98 -31.28
C GLU A 32 39.31 -23.39 -32.53
N ARG A 33 39.85 -23.14 -33.72
CA ARG A 33 39.30 -23.61 -35.00
C ARG A 33 39.09 -25.12 -35.01
N ASN A 34 40.06 -25.89 -34.51
CA ASN A 34 39.96 -27.35 -34.45
C ASN A 34 38.86 -27.80 -33.47
N ARG A 35 38.74 -27.16 -32.30
CA ARG A 35 37.66 -27.42 -31.35
C ARG A 35 36.30 -27.14 -31.98
N GLU A 36 36.14 -26.01 -32.64
CA GLU A 36 34.87 -25.65 -33.28
C GLU A 36 34.53 -26.60 -34.43
N THR A 37 35.53 -26.97 -35.25
CA THR A 37 35.35 -27.99 -36.28
C THR A 37 34.90 -29.32 -35.68
N GLN A 38 35.44 -29.72 -34.52
CA GLN A 38 35.03 -30.93 -33.83
C GLN A 38 33.60 -30.81 -33.27
N ARG A 39 33.21 -29.66 -32.70
CA ARG A 39 31.83 -29.40 -32.26
C ARG A 39 30.85 -29.51 -33.43
N VAL A 40 31.16 -28.86 -34.56
CA VAL A 40 30.34 -28.94 -35.77
C VAL A 40 30.21 -30.38 -36.26
N LYS A 41 31.30 -31.17 -36.27
CA LYS A 41 31.25 -32.59 -36.63
C LYS A 41 30.38 -33.41 -35.68
N GLN A 42 30.47 -33.16 -34.38
CA GLN A 42 29.64 -33.83 -33.37
C GLN A 42 28.16 -33.47 -33.53
N CYS A 43 27.84 -32.19 -33.71
CA CYS A 43 26.47 -31.73 -33.94
C CYS A 43 25.89 -32.33 -35.24
N LYS A 44 26.66 -32.34 -36.33
CA LYS A 44 26.25 -32.99 -37.58
C LYS A 44 25.98 -34.48 -37.37
N ALA A 45 26.89 -35.19 -36.71
CA ALA A 45 26.70 -36.61 -36.40
C ALA A 45 25.44 -36.87 -35.54
N THR A 46 25.08 -35.97 -34.61
CA THR A 46 23.82 -36.10 -33.85
C THR A 46 22.60 -35.86 -34.71
N VAL A 47 22.65 -34.88 -35.62
CA VAL A 47 21.56 -34.60 -36.57
C VAL A 47 21.38 -35.76 -37.54
N ASP A 48 22.47 -36.30 -38.09
CA ASP A 48 22.42 -37.44 -39.02
C ASP A 48 21.84 -38.68 -38.34
N ARG A 49 22.19 -38.93 -37.06
CA ARG A 49 21.60 -40.01 -36.26
C ARG A 49 20.11 -39.80 -36.01
N PHE A 50 19.71 -38.58 -35.64
CA PHE A 50 18.29 -38.24 -35.46
C PHE A 50 17.51 -38.41 -36.77
N GLN A 51 18.07 -37.99 -37.90
CA GLN A 51 17.47 -38.17 -39.21
C GLN A 51 17.34 -39.65 -39.58
N ALA A 52 18.34 -40.48 -39.26
CA ALA A 52 18.26 -41.93 -39.47
C ALA A 52 17.16 -42.58 -38.59
N ASP A 53 17.05 -42.18 -37.32
CA ASP A 53 16.00 -42.65 -36.41
C ASP A 53 14.60 -42.20 -36.86
N LEU A 54 14.48 -40.98 -37.37
CA LEU A 54 13.24 -40.45 -37.94
C LEU A 54 12.85 -41.25 -39.18
N ASN A 55 13.79 -41.47 -40.11
CA ASN A 55 13.55 -42.27 -41.32
C ASN A 55 13.11 -43.68 -40.95
N ARG A 56 13.69 -44.28 -39.90
CA ARG A 56 13.25 -45.56 -39.36
C ARG A 56 11.84 -45.52 -38.77
N CYS A 57 11.42 -44.42 -38.16
CA CYS A 57 10.02 -44.26 -37.72
C CYS A 57 9.08 -44.12 -38.91
N THR A 58 9.49 -43.39 -39.96
CA THR A 58 8.69 -43.20 -41.18
C THR A 58 8.44 -44.52 -41.93
N THR A 59 9.36 -45.49 -41.88
CA THR A 59 9.10 -46.83 -42.46
C THR A 59 8.07 -47.65 -41.68
N LEU A 60 7.79 -47.30 -40.42
CA LEU A 60 6.80 -47.95 -39.56
C LEU A 60 5.42 -47.28 -39.61
N LEU A 61 5.18 -46.36 -40.56
CA LEU A 61 3.92 -45.60 -40.67
C LEU A 61 2.68 -46.50 -40.83
N GLN A 62 2.85 -47.66 -41.47
CA GLN A 62 1.76 -48.62 -41.68
C GLN A 62 1.35 -49.36 -40.38
N ASP A 63 2.23 -49.41 -39.36
CA ASP A 63 2.02 -50.12 -38.10
C ASP A 63 1.96 -49.15 -36.89
N PRO A 64 0.76 -48.65 -36.51
CA PRO A 64 0.63 -47.58 -35.52
C PRO A 64 1.13 -47.96 -34.11
N LYS A 65 1.06 -49.25 -33.75
CA LYS A 65 1.55 -49.75 -32.44
C LYS A 65 3.07 -49.74 -32.38
N GLN A 66 3.74 -50.11 -33.47
CA GLN A 66 5.20 -50.14 -33.56
C GLN A 66 5.77 -48.73 -33.70
N LEU A 67 5.11 -47.87 -34.48
CA LEU A 67 5.45 -46.46 -34.60
C LEU A 67 5.44 -45.75 -33.24
N LYS A 68 4.38 -45.94 -32.45
CA LYS A 68 4.29 -45.33 -31.10
C LYS A 68 5.45 -45.75 -30.20
N LYS A 69 5.89 -47.01 -30.27
CA LYS A 69 7.02 -47.51 -29.49
C LYS A 69 8.34 -46.92 -29.97
N ALA A 70 8.58 -46.91 -31.29
CA ALA A 70 9.79 -46.37 -31.89
C ALA A 70 9.95 -44.86 -31.66
N VAL A 71 8.87 -44.09 -31.76
CA VAL A 71 8.87 -42.65 -31.48
C VAL A 71 9.16 -42.37 -30.01
N ARG A 72 8.58 -43.14 -29.08
CA ARG A 72 8.89 -43.01 -27.65
C ARG A 72 10.36 -43.29 -27.37
N GLU A 73 10.89 -44.39 -27.89
CA GLU A 73 12.31 -44.73 -27.75
C GLU A 73 13.24 -43.68 -28.38
N MET A 74 12.84 -43.06 -29.48
CA MET A 74 13.57 -41.96 -30.11
C MET A 74 13.54 -40.69 -29.23
N CYS A 75 12.37 -40.32 -28.71
CA CYS A 75 12.24 -39.20 -27.79
C CYS A 75 13.10 -39.41 -26.55
N ASP A 76 13.04 -40.58 -25.90
CA ASP A 76 13.83 -40.86 -24.69
C ASP A 76 15.34 -40.69 -24.97
N LYS A 77 15.85 -41.27 -26.08
CA LYS A 77 17.27 -41.19 -26.46
C LYS A 77 17.78 -39.78 -26.75
N HIS A 78 16.96 -38.94 -27.40
CA HIS A 78 17.37 -37.58 -27.80
C HIS A 78 16.99 -36.52 -26.76
N THR A 79 16.02 -36.79 -25.89
CA THR A 79 15.58 -35.91 -24.81
C THR A 79 16.41 -36.09 -23.54
N GLU A 80 16.86 -37.30 -23.19
CA GLU A 80 17.76 -37.50 -22.03
C GLU A 80 19.04 -36.64 -22.12
N ARG A 81 19.55 -36.39 -23.34
CA ARG A 81 20.75 -35.58 -23.57
C ARG A 81 20.52 -34.07 -23.41
N GLY A 82 19.29 -33.59 -23.63
CA GLY A 82 18.90 -32.19 -23.40
C GLY A 82 18.30 -31.94 -22.01
N GLN A 83 17.72 -32.96 -21.39
CA GLN A 83 17.19 -32.90 -20.03
C GLN A 83 18.27 -32.70 -18.99
N VAL A 84 19.52 -33.16 -19.19
CA VAL A 84 20.60 -32.93 -18.21
C VAL A 84 20.92 -31.43 -18.04
N GLU A 85 20.84 -30.63 -19.09
CA GLU A 85 21.04 -29.16 -19.00
C GLU A 85 19.79 -28.45 -18.47
N ILE A 86 18.59 -28.88 -18.87
CA ILE A 86 17.31 -28.28 -18.43
C ILE A 86 17.00 -28.63 -16.97
N ALA A 87 17.26 -29.87 -16.54
CA ALA A 87 17.10 -30.35 -15.17
C ALA A 87 18.17 -29.82 -14.21
N GLY A 88 19.20 -29.11 -14.69
CA GLY A 88 20.07 -28.29 -13.85
C GLY A 88 19.49 -26.90 -13.57
N LEU A 89 18.75 -26.33 -14.53
CA LEU A 89 18.08 -25.04 -14.41
C LEU A 89 16.75 -25.13 -13.65
N GLU A 90 15.99 -26.20 -13.85
CA GLU A 90 14.71 -26.47 -13.19
C GLU A 90 14.79 -26.51 -11.64
N PRO A 91 15.76 -27.18 -10.99
CA PRO A 91 15.87 -27.16 -9.53
C PRO A 91 16.28 -25.80 -8.98
N ASP A 92 17.06 -25.00 -9.72
CA ASP A 92 17.41 -23.63 -9.33
C ASP A 92 16.19 -22.70 -9.41
N ILE A 93 15.36 -22.85 -10.46
CA ILE A 93 14.09 -22.13 -10.59
C ILE A 93 13.14 -22.49 -9.43
N HIS A 94 13.00 -23.77 -9.11
CA HIS A 94 12.15 -24.22 -8.00
C HIS A 94 12.67 -23.72 -6.64
N ARG A 95 13.98 -23.71 -6.42
CA ARG A 95 14.59 -23.20 -5.20
C ARG A 95 14.35 -21.69 -5.03
N GLU A 96 14.49 -20.92 -6.10
CA GLU A 96 14.26 -19.49 -6.07
C GLU A 96 12.78 -19.16 -5.89
N TYR A 97 11.88 -19.91 -6.55
CA TYR A 97 10.44 -19.80 -6.33
C TYR A 97 10.06 -20.09 -4.88
N ALA A 98 10.62 -21.13 -4.26
CA ALA A 98 10.39 -21.44 -2.84
C ALA A 98 10.85 -20.31 -1.92
N ARG A 99 12.03 -19.72 -2.18
CA ARG A 99 12.54 -18.56 -1.43
C ARG A 99 11.63 -17.35 -1.54
N GLN A 100 11.16 -17.04 -2.74
CA GLN A 100 10.26 -15.91 -2.98
C GLN A 100 8.91 -16.13 -2.28
N ARG A 101 8.36 -17.34 -2.36
CA ARG A 101 7.13 -17.71 -1.65
C ARG A 101 7.29 -17.54 -0.15
N ASP A 102 8.36 -18.08 0.45
CA ASP A 102 8.61 -17.97 1.89
C ASP A 102 8.79 -16.51 2.34
N HIS A 103 9.41 -15.66 1.51
CA HIS A 103 9.53 -14.23 1.78
C HIS A 103 8.16 -13.53 1.79
N LEU A 104 7.33 -13.80 0.78
CA LEU A 104 5.99 -13.25 0.69
C LEU A 104 5.10 -13.74 1.83
N GLU A 105 5.19 -15.01 2.21
CA GLU A 105 4.48 -15.57 3.36
C GLU A 105 4.86 -14.85 4.66
N LYS A 106 6.17 -14.64 4.90
CA LYS A 106 6.66 -13.86 6.06
C LYS A 106 6.16 -12.43 6.04
N MET A 107 6.16 -11.76 4.88
CA MET A 107 5.63 -10.40 4.73
C MET A 107 4.13 -10.35 5.03
N VAL A 108 3.35 -11.28 4.49
CA VAL A 108 1.90 -11.35 4.75
C VAL A 108 1.62 -11.57 6.22
N LEU A 109 2.36 -12.46 6.89
CA LEU A 109 2.24 -12.66 8.34
C LEU A 109 2.60 -11.39 9.11
N SER A 110 3.71 -10.73 8.76
CA SER A 110 4.11 -9.46 9.37
C SER A 110 3.04 -8.38 9.20
N LEU A 111 2.48 -8.22 8.01
CA LEU A 111 1.42 -7.26 7.73
C LEU A 111 0.13 -7.57 8.51
N LYS A 112 -0.28 -8.85 8.57
CA LYS A 112 -1.44 -9.27 9.35
C LYS A 112 -1.27 -8.97 10.84
N THR A 113 -0.10 -9.27 11.41
CA THR A 113 0.18 -8.97 12.82
C THR A 113 0.25 -7.47 13.09
N GLN A 114 0.80 -6.67 12.17
CA GLN A 114 0.80 -5.22 12.27
C GLN A 114 -0.61 -4.65 12.22
N LEU A 115 -1.44 -5.10 11.28
CA LEU A 115 -2.84 -4.67 11.18
C LEU A 115 -3.62 -5.02 12.46
N ALA A 116 -3.43 -6.22 13.00
CA ALA A 116 -4.08 -6.62 14.24
C ALA A 116 -3.66 -5.71 15.41
N ARG A 117 -2.35 -5.42 15.55
CA ARG A 117 -1.84 -4.48 16.56
C ARG A 117 -2.41 -3.07 16.39
N ASP A 118 -2.44 -2.57 15.16
CA ASP A 118 -2.92 -1.21 14.87
C ASP A 118 -4.42 -1.09 15.14
N SER A 119 -5.22 -2.11 14.78
CA SER A 119 -6.65 -2.15 15.08
C SER A 119 -6.94 -2.16 16.58
N GLU A 120 -6.15 -2.91 17.36
CA GLU A 120 -6.28 -2.97 18.81
C GLU A 120 -5.89 -1.64 19.44
N LEU A 121 -4.80 -1.02 18.98
CA LEU A 121 -4.38 0.30 19.43
C LEU A 121 -5.44 1.36 19.14
N GLN A 122 -6.04 1.35 17.94
CA GLN A 122 -7.13 2.26 17.58
C GLN A 122 -8.35 2.06 18.47
N ARG A 123 -8.74 0.80 18.73
CA ARG A 123 -9.85 0.48 19.63
C ARG A 123 -9.61 0.99 21.06
N GLN A 124 -8.41 0.81 21.58
CA GLN A 124 -8.02 1.32 22.89
C GLN A 124 -8.03 2.85 22.93
N LYS A 125 -7.48 3.52 21.91
CA LYS A 125 -7.52 4.99 21.79
C LYS A 125 -8.93 5.52 21.74
N PHE A 126 -9.81 4.93 20.93
CA PHE A 126 -11.21 5.31 20.84
C PHE A 126 -11.91 5.18 22.20
N THR A 127 -11.68 4.07 22.90
CA THR A 127 -12.26 3.84 24.24
C THR A 127 -11.77 4.88 25.26
N LYS A 128 -10.48 5.24 25.24
CA LYS A 128 -9.92 6.29 26.10
C LYS A 128 -10.55 7.65 25.80
N LEU A 129 -10.60 8.04 24.53
CA LEU A 129 -11.19 9.30 24.10
C LEU A 129 -12.68 9.39 24.48
N MET A 130 -13.43 8.29 24.38
CA MET A 130 -14.83 8.25 24.80
C MET A 130 -14.97 8.41 26.32
N LYS A 131 -14.10 7.80 27.13
CA LYS A 131 -14.10 8.01 28.59
C LYS A 131 -13.76 9.45 28.95
N GLU A 132 -12.78 10.05 28.28
CA GLU A 132 -12.40 11.45 28.46
C GLU A 132 -13.56 12.38 28.08
N ASN A 133 -14.20 12.17 26.94
CA ASN A 133 -15.39 12.94 26.54
C ASN A 133 -16.53 12.83 27.55
N VAL A 134 -16.82 11.64 28.06
CA VAL A 134 -17.86 11.45 29.09
C VAL A 134 -17.49 12.18 30.38
N SER A 135 -16.23 12.11 30.81
CA SER A 135 -15.74 12.84 31.99
C SER A 135 -15.85 14.36 31.81
N LEU A 136 -15.44 14.89 30.65
CA LEU A 136 -15.55 16.32 30.35
C LEU A 136 -17.01 16.79 30.29
N ILE A 137 -17.92 15.96 29.76
CA ILE A 137 -19.35 16.27 29.77
C ILE A 137 -19.89 16.30 31.21
N GLN A 138 -19.45 15.39 32.07
CA GLN A 138 -19.82 15.39 33.49
C GLN A 138 -19.35 16.69 34.17
N GLU A 139 -18.08 17.06 34.00
CA GLU A 139 -17.51 18.30 34.53
C GLU A 139 -18.26 19.55 34.02
N ILE A 140 -18.56 19.62 32.72
CA ILE A 140 -19.37 20.72 32.15
C ILE A 140 -20.76 20.78 32.80
N ASN A 141 -21.38 19.63 33.06
CA ASN A 141 -22.71 19.59 33.67
C ASN A 141 -22.67 20.00 35.15
N GLU A 142 -21.63 19.59 35.89
CA GLU A 142 -21.37 20.01 37.26
C GLU A 142 -21.17 21.53 37.33
N LEU A 143 -20.29 22.09 36.50
CA LEU A 143 -20.06 23.54 36.41
C LEU A 143 -21.34 24.32 36.04
N ARG A 144 -22.17 23.77 35.15
CA ARG A 144 -23.49 24.36 34.83
C ARG A 144 -24.44 24.32 36.02
N GLN A 145 -24.42 23.26 36.83
CA GLN A 145 -25.23 23.17 38.05
C GLN A 145 -24.75 24.16 39.10
N GLU A 146 -23.44 24.23 39.35
CA GLU A 146 -22.85 25.20 40.26
C GLU A 146 -23.21 26.64 39.86
N LEU A 147 -23.06 26.98 38.58
CA LEU A 147 -23.42 28.31 38.07
C LEU A 147 -24.92 28.61 38.23
N ARG A 148 -25.82 27.63 38.05
CA ARG A 148 -27.25 27.79 38.36
C ARG A 148 -27.49 28.04 39.84
N THR A 149 -26.84 27.28 40.73
CA THR A 149 -26.98 27.47 42.18
C THR A 149 -26.46 28.83 42.63
N ALA A 150 -25.30 29.27 42.15
CA ALA A 150 -24.73 30.57 42.45
C ALA A 150 -25.63 31.72 41.97
N ARG A 151 -26.21 31.61 40.76
CA ARG A 151 -27.20 32.57 40.27
C ARG A 151 -28.47 32.61 41.12
N SER A 152 -28.97 31.46 41.57
CA SER A 152 -30.14 31.40 42.48
C SER A 152 -29.83 32.08 43.82
N GLN A 153 -28.68 31.78 44.42
CA GLN A 153 -28.24 32.41 45.66
C GLN A 153 -28.12 33.94 45.51
N LEU A 154 -27.55 34.42 44.40
CA LEU A 154 -27.46 35.85 44.11
C LEU A 154 -28.85 36.47 43.98
N HIS A 155 -29.78 35.81 43.29
CA HIS A 155 -31.17 36.26 43.17
C HIS A 155 -31.89 36.32 44.54
N ASP A 156 -31.72 35.29 45.38
CA ASP A 156 -32.30 35.25 46.73
C ASP A 156 -31.74 36.37 47.61
N HIS A 157 -30.42 36.60 47.57
CA HIS A 157 -29.80 37.73 48.25
C HIS A 157 -30.33 39.07 47.73
N GLN A 158 -30.50 39.22 46.42
CA GLN A 158 -31.05 40.43 45.83
C GLN A 158 -32.49 40.69 46.30
N ILE A 159 -33.34 39.66 46.32
CA ILE A 159 -34.69 39.76 46.89
C ILE A 159 -34.66 40.13 48.37
N GLN A 160 -33.78 39.50 49.17
CA GLN A 160 -33.62 39.85 50.58
C GLN A 160 -33.20 41.31 50.77
N THR A 161 -32.28 41.81 49.94
CA THR A 161 -31.87 43.22 49.97
C THR A 161 -33.00 44.16 49.55
N ASP A 162 -33.78 43.82 48.52
CA ASP A 162 -34.93 44.60 48.07
C ASP A 162 -36.05 44.65 49.12
N ILE A 163 -36.28 43.54 49.84
CA ILE A 163 -37.21 43.50 50.97
C ILE A 163 -36.68 44.34 52.13
N ALA A 164 -35.39 44.24 52.48
CA ALA A 164 -34.77 44.99 53.57
C ALA A 164 -34.74 46.50 53.31
N THR A 165 -34.54 46.92 52.06
CA THR A 165 -34.67 48.34 51.67
C THR A 165 -36.13 48.81 51.74
N ARG A 166 -37.11 48.00 51.30
CA ARG A 166 -38.55 48.29 51.48
C ARG A 166 -38.99 48.39 52.93
N THR A 167 -38.48 47.53 53.83
CA THR A 167 -38.82 47.60 55.26
C THR A 167 -38.18 48.82 55.95
N LYS A 168 -36.98 49.24 55.54
CA LYS A 168 -36.39 50.53 55.97
C LYS A 168 -37.22 51.73 55.51
N HIS A 169 -37.84 51.67 54.34
CA HIS A 169 -38.76 52.70 53.87
C HIS A 169 -40.11 52.74 54.63
N HIS A 170 -40.51 51.66 55.32
CA HIS A 170 -41.73 51.64 56.14
C HIS A 170 -41.55 52.20 57.57
N ARG A 171 -40.31 52.49 58.01
CA ARG A 171 -40.02 53.16 59.30
C ARG A 171 -39.83 54.68 59.19
N ARG A 172 -40.01 55.30 58.01
CA ARG A 172 -40.06 56.76 57.83
C ARG A 172 -41.43 57.13 57.24
N SER A 173 -42.24 57.86 58.00
CA SER A 173 -43.52 58.43 57.54
C SER A 173 -43.30 59.44 56.39
N PRO A 174 -44.33 59.71 55.55
CA PRO A 174 -44.16 60.01 54.14
C PRO A 174 -43.98 61.50 53.85
N ALA A 175 -43.11 61.82 52.89
CA ALA A 175 -43.22 63.04 52.12
C ALA A 175 -42.64 62.84 50.72
N ALA A 176 -43.43 63.28 49.74
CA ALA A 176 -43.04 63.64 48.38
C ALA A 176 -42.80 62.51 47.35
N THR A 177 -43.87 62.28 46.56
CA THR A 177 -43.90 62.31 45.08
C THR A 177 -42.96 61.43 44.27
N GLY A 178 -43.58 60.60 43.42
CA GLY A 178 -43.14 60.48 42.03
C GLY A 178 -42.89 59.05 41.53
N SER A 179 -43.95 58.44 40.97
CA SER A 179 -43.90 57.56 39.79
C SER A 179 -42.87 56.41 39.76
N ARG A 180 -43.33 55.18 40.08
CA ARG A 180 -42.72 53.95 39.55
C ARG A 180 -43.79 52.90 39.26
N SER A 181 -44.29 52.91 38.03
CA SER A 181 -45.07 51.84 37.42
C SER A 181 -44.47 51.52 36.06
N ALA A 182 -43.37 50.75 36.01
CA ALA A 182 -42.80 50.28 34.73
C ALA A 182 -41.81 49.08 34.81
N GLU A 183 -41.57 48.44 35.95
CA GLU A 183 -40.49 47.43 36.05
C GLU A 183 -40.95 45.97 35.89
N GLY A 184 -42.26 45.69 35.95
CA GLY A 184 -42.80 44.35 35.71
C GLY A 184 -42.78 43.92 34.22
N SER A 185 -42.85 44.88 33.30
CA SER A 185 -42.86 44.62 31.85
C SER A 185 -41.45 44.36 31.28
N SER A 186 -40.41 44.93 31.89
CA SER A 186 -39.02 44.81 31.41
C SER A 186 -38.41 43.41 31.63
N ARG A 187 -38.86 42.66 32.64
CA ARG A 187 -38.29 41.34 32.95
C ARG A 187 -38.79 40.24 32.00
N VAL A 188 -40.06 40.30 31.58
CA VAL A 188 -40.64 39.37 30.61
C VAL A 188 -40.13 39.66 29.19
N THR A 189 -39.92 40.94 28.85
CA THR A 189 -39.30 41.32 27.57
C THR A 189 -37.82 40.97 27.49
N ARG A 190 -37.06 40.96 28.60
CA ARG A 190 -35.66 40.48 28.62
C ARG A 190 -35.53 38.97 28.42
N LEU A 191 -36.41 38.17 29.06
CA LEU A 191 -36.40 36.72 28.87
C LEU A 191 -36.87 36.30 27.47
N ASN A 192 -37.87 36.97 26.91
CA ASN A 192 -38.27 36.76 25.52
C ASN A 192 -37.19 37.19 24.52
N GLY A 193 -36.46 38.28 24.80
CA GLY A 193 -35.34 38.71 23.95
C GLY A 193 -34.19 37.71 23.94
N GLU A 194 -33.84 37.16 25.11
CA GLU A 194 -32.81 36.12 25.24
C GLU A 194 -33.23 34.80 24.59
N GLU A 195 -34.50 34.37 24.70
CA GLU A 195 -35.02 33.20 23.98
C GLU A 195 -34.98 33.39 22.46
N GLU A 196 -35.39 34.55 21.96
CA GLU A 196 -35.31 34.84 20.52
C GLU A 196 -33.86 34.91 20.02
N GLU A 197 -32.91 35.38 20.83
CA GLU A 197 -31.48 35.38 20.50
C GLU A 197 -30.89 33.97 20.48
N VAL A 198 -31.29 33.11 21.44
CA VAL A 198 -30.91 31.69 21.47
C VAL A 198 -31.50 30.96 20.27
N ASP A 199 -32.75 31.23 19.90
CA ASP A 199 -33.38 30.65 18.71
C ASP A 199 -32.74 31.13 17.41
N ARG A 200 -32.37 32.42 17.31
CA ARG A 200 -31.58 32.96 16.18
C ARG A 200 -30.21 32.28 16.08
N MET A 201 -29.54 32.05 17.21
CA MET A 201 -28.25 31.37 17.26
C MET A 201 -28.35 29.89 16.88
N VAL A 202 -29.39 29.19 17.34
CA VAL A 202 -29.66 27.78 16.98
C VAL A 202 -30.01 27.67 15.50
N GLN A 203 -30.79 28.60 14.95
CA GLN A 203 -31.07 28.64 13.51
C GLN A 203 -29.81 28.88 12.68
N LEU A 204 -28.94 29.80 13.10
CA LEU A 204 -27.67 30.06 12.42
C LEU A 204 -26.72 28.85 12.48
N GLN A 205 -26.63 28.18 13.64
CA GLN A 205 -25.85 26.95 13.78
C GLN A 205 -26.41 25.81 12.93
N ARG A 206 -27.74 25.66 12.85
CA ARG A 206 -28.38 24.66 11.98
C ARG A 206 -28.07 24.93 10.51
N ALA A 207 -28.08 26.19 10.07
CA ALA A 207 -27.73 26.56 8.70
C ALA A 207 -26.26 26.26 8.39
N GLN A 208 -25.33 26.59 9.30
CA GLN A 208 -23.91 26.24 9.15
C GLN A 208 -23.68 24.73 9.08
N ILE A 209 -24.35 23.95 9.94
CA ILE A 209 -24.28 22.47 9.89
C ILE A 209 -24.82 21.93 8.56
N GLN A 210 -25.85 22.56 8.00
CA GLN A 210 -26.42 22.17 6.71
C GLN A 210 -25.49 22.50 5.54
N GLN A 211 -24.70 23.57 5.63
CA GLN A 211 -23.67 23.94 4.64
C GLN A 211 -22.38 23.11 4.77
N LEU A 212 -22.00 22.70 5.98
CA LEU A 212 -20.81 21.88 6.23
C LEU A 212 -21.04 20.38 5.93
N LYS A 213 -22.29 19.92 5.96
CA LYS A 213 -22.67 18.54 5.59
C LYS A 213 -22.20 18.12 4.20
N PRO A 214 -22.43 18.88 3.11
CA PRO A 214 -21.95 18.51 1.78
C PRO A 214 -20.42 18.57 1.65
N GLU A 215 -19.71 19.45 2.37
CA GLU A 215 -18.23 19.49 2.37
C GLU A 215 -17.64 18.24 3.02
N LEU A 216 -18.20 17.79 4.14
CA LEU A 216 -17.81 16.53 4.78
C LEU A 216 -18.18 15.30 3.95
N GLN A 217 -19.31 15.33 3.23
CA GLN A 217 -19.70 14.25 2.33
C GLN A 217 -18.83 14.21 1.05
N GLY A 218 -18.36 15.37 0.57
CA GLY A 218 -17.37 15.49 -0.49
C GLY A 218 -16.00 14.95 -0.10
N GLN A 219 -15.52 15.28 1.11
CA GLN A 219 -14.26 14.76 1.65
C GLN A 219 -14.34 13.26 2.02
N GLY A 220 -15.51 12.76 2.42
CA GLY A 220 -15.75 11.33 2.65
C GLY A 220 -15.64 10.47 1.38
N SER A 221 -15.83 11.06 0.19
CA SER A 221 -15.65 10.33 -1.09
C SER A 221 -14.18 10.12 -1.46
N ALA A 222 -13.27 10.97 -0.97
CA ALA A 222 -11.83 10.86 -1.19
C ALA A 222 -11.18 9.74 -0.35
N PHE A 223 -11.88 9.21 0.66
CA PHE A 223 -11.40 8.15 1.55
C PHE A 223 -12.16 6.82 1.40
N ARG A 224 -12.85 6.61 0.28
CA ARG A 224 -13.40 5.28 -0.05
C ARG A 224 -12.25 4.38 -0.54
N PRO A 225 -11.91 3.29 0.16
CA PRO A 225 -10.92 2.34 -0.37
C PRO A 225 -11.46 1.74 -1.68
N PRO A 226 -10.60 1.45 -2.68
CA PRO A 226 -11.05 0.89 -3.95
C PRO A 226 -11.68 -0.49 -3.68
N SER A 227 -12.96 -0.63 -4.01
CA SER A 227 -13.60 -1.94 -4.10
C SER A 227 -12.85 -2.76 -5.15
N THR A 228 -12.16 -3.78 -4.68
CA THR A 228 -11.65 -4.87 -5.47
C THR A 228 -12.81 -5.74 -5.97
N ALA A 229 -12.61 -6.32 -7.17
CA ALA A 229 -13.48 -7.23 -7.93
C ALA A 229 -14.64 -6.55 -8.70
N THR A 230 -14.77 -6.71 -10.03
CA THR A 230 -14.65 -7.99 -10.75
C THR A 230 -14.27 -7.75 -12.22
N SER A 231 -13.03 -8.07 -12.58
CA SER A 231 -12.63 -8.32 -13.97
C SER A 231 -12.75 -9.83 -14.23
N SER A 232 -13.91 -10.27 -14.70
CA SER A 232 -14.08 -11.58 -15.31
C SER A 232 -15.14 -11.50 -16.40
N SER A 233 -14.72 -11.20 -17.62
CA SER A 233 -15.45 -11.64 -18.82
C SER A 233 -14.45 -11.80 -19.95
N THR A 234 -13.79 -12.96 -19.92
CA THR A 234 -12.99 -13.48 -21.02
C THR A 234 -13.95 -13.76 -22.18
N ARG A 235 -13.94 -12.89 -23.21
CA ARG A 235 -14.54 -13.19 -24.50
C ARG A 235 -13.79 -14.38 -25.12
N LEU A 236 -14.48 -15.50 -25.29
CA LEU A 236 -14.06 -16.59 -26.15
C LEU A 236 -14.16 -16.14 -27.63
N PRO A 237 -13.19 -16.50 -28.49
CA PRO A 237 -13.26 -16.21 -29.92
C PRO A 237 -14.25 -17.14 -30.63
N ALA A 238 -15.05 -16.57 -31.53
CA ALA A 238 -15.97 -17.30 -32.40
C ALA A 238 -15.21 -18.17 -33.39
N LEU A 239 -15.59 -19.45 -33.46
CA LEU A 239 -15.17 -20.38 -34.50
C LEU A 239 -15.93 -20.04 -35.79
N HIS A 240 -15.18 -19.88 -36.87
CA HIS A 240 -15.69 -19.85 -38.23
C HIS A 240 -16.23 -21.24 -38.61
N THR A 241 -17.43 -21.24 -39.19
CA THR A 241 -17.94 -22.25 -40.13
C THR A 241 -18.52 -21.53 -41.31
#